data_AF-A0A1V5FM83-F1
#
_entry.id   AF-A0A1V5FM83-F1
#
_cell.length_a   1.000
_cell.length_b   1.000
_cell.length_c   1.000
_cell.angle_alpha   90.00
_cell.angle_beta   90.00
_cell.angle_gamma   90.00
#
_symmetry.space_group_name_H-M   'P 1'
#
loop_
_entity.id
_entity.type
_entity.pdbx_description
1 polymer ?
#
loop_
_entity_poly.entity_id
_entity_poly.type
_entity_poly.pdbx_seq_one_letter_code
_entity_poly.pdbx_strand_id
1 'polypeptide(L)'
;MERRRRGFTFFEIMLVIVIVGILTAVALPRMRGTYRRSQLTAAARELVGLMRYARNAAVLRELPVQIVFDLEEQRYQLIPLDENQERAEERTGRRRRRSEEGETRFTTDTDTGGVRRLAKARITALYTDAPPEEKTDLPRIIYYADGSATPATIVVQDGPDHALHVVIYRTTGMAKVEPGVPEEEPETRTLFYGPGYGK
;
A
#
# COMPACT_ATOMS: atom_id res chain seq x y z
N MET A 1 -52.08 -43.09 -25.72
CA MET A 1 -51.21 -42.02 -26.28
C MET A 1 -49.91 -42.02 -25.51
N GLU A 2 -48.90 -42.71 -26.02
CA GLU A 2 -47.64 -42.94 -25.32
C GLU A 2 -46.65 -41.82 -25.69
N ARG A 3 -46.35 -40.94 -24.73
CA ARG A 3 -45.38 -39.85 -24.93
C ARG A 3 -43.99 -40.47 -24.98
N ARG A 4 -43.40 -40.61 -26.18
CA ARG A 4 -41.98 -40.94 -26.33
C ARG A 4 -41.13 -39.89 -25.62
N ARG A 5 -40.60 -40.25 -24.45
CA ARG A 5 -39.55 -39.48 -23.77
C ARG A 5 -38.30 -39.56 -24.64
N ARG A 6 -37.98 -38.47 -25.33
CA ARG A 6 -36.70 -38.31 -26.03
C ARG A 6 -35.62 -38.11 -24.97
N GLY A 7 -34.69 -39.06 -24.86
CA GLY A 7 -33.47 -38.91 -24.08
C GLY A 7 -32.41 -38.12 -24.86
N PHE A 8 -31.50 -37.48 -24.14
CA PHE A 8 -30.34 -36.79 -24.72
C PHE A 8 -29.47 -37.77 -25.51
N THR A 9 -28.99 -37.34 -26.67
CA THR A 9 -28.05 -38.15 -27.47
C THR A 9 -26.61 -37.95 -26.98
N PHE A 10 -25.74 -38.92 -27.21
CA PHE A 10 -24.30 -38.79 -26.88
C PHE A 10 -23.67 -37.57 -27.57
N PHE A 11 -24.07 -37.31 -28.82
CA PHE A 11 -23.66 -36.14 -29.58
C PHE A 11 -24.07 -34.82 -28.94
N GLU A 12 -25.25 -34.77 -28.32
CA GLU A 12 -25.76 -33.57 -27.66
C GLU A 12 -24.90 -33.22 -26.44
N ILE A 13 -24.52 -34.23 -25.65
CA ILE A 13 -23.61 -34.02 -24.51
C ILE A 13 -22.20 -33.61 -24.98
N MET A 14 -21.67 -34.22 -26.06
CA MET A 14 -20.40 -33.79 -26.66
C MET A 14 -20.44 -32.33 -27.11
N LEU A 15 -21.50 -31.93 -27.81
CA LEU A 15 -21.67 -30.56 -28.29
C LEU A 15 -21.75 -29.56 -27.11
N VAL A 16 -22.50 -29.90 -26.06
CA VAL A 16 -22.60 -29.07 -24.84
C VAL A 16 -21.22 -28.90 -24.18
N ILE A 17 -20.44 -29.97 -24.04
CA ILE A 17 -19.09 -29.90 -23.44
C ILE A 17 -18.18 -29.02 -24.31
N VAL A 18 -18.23 -29.14 -25.63
CA VAL A 18 -17.46 -28.28 -26.56
C VAL A 18 -17.86 -26.82 -26.40
N ILE A 19 -19.15 -26.51 -26.36
CA ILE A 19 -19.66 -25.15 -26.18
C ILE A 19 -19.22 -24.59 -24.82
N VAL A 20 -19.39 -25.35 -23.73
CA VAL A 20 -18.95 -24.94 -22.38
C VAL A 20 -17.43 -24.72 -22.35
N GLY A 21 -16.65 -25.57 -23.02
CA GLY A 21 -15.20 -25.42 -23.14
C GLY A 21 -14.80 -24.11 -23.83
N ILE A 22 -15.42 -23.79 -24.97
CA ILE A 22 -15.19 -22.54 -25.71
C ILE A 22 -15.58 -21.33 -24.85
N LEU A 23 -16.76 -21.36 -24.23
CA LEU A 23 -17.24 -20.29 -23.35
C LEU A 23 -16.29 -20.06 -22.17
N THR A 24 -15.82 -21.14 -21.54
CA THR A 24 -14.90 -21.07 -20.39
C THR A 24 -13.54 -20.52 -20.80
N ALA A 25 -13.01 -20.95 -21.95
CA ALA A 25 -11.73 -20.49 -22.49
C ALA A 25 -11.72 -18.97 -22.76
N VAL A 26 -12.86 -18.40 -23.15
CA VAL A 26 -13.00 -16.96 -23.40
C VAL A 26 -13.37 -16.16 -22.14
N ALA A 27 -14.20 -16.73 -21.26
CA ALA A 27 -14.69 -16.04 -20.06
C ALA A 27 -13.62 -15.90 -18.96
N LEU A 28 -12.87 -16.96 -18.67
CA LEU A 28 -11.91 -16.97 -17.55
C LEU A 28 -10.79 -15.92 -17.66
N PRO A 29 -10.11 -15.75 -18.82
CA PRO A 29 -9.06 -14.73 -18.95
C PRO A 29 -9.60 -13.31 -18.75
N ARG A 30 -10.80 -13.01 -19.29
CA ARG A 30 -11.44 -11.70 -19.14
C ARG A 30 -11.80 -11.39 -17.69
N MET A 31 -12.32 -12.37 -16.95
CA MET A 31 -12.65 -12.19 -15.53
C MET A 31 -11.40 -11.92 -14.66
N ARG A 32 -10.27 -12.59 -14.95
CA ARG A 32 -9.01 -12.38 -14.21
C ARG A 32 -8.48 -10.94 -14.37
N GLY A 33 -8.57 -10.36 -15.57
CA GLY A 33 -8.15 -8.97 -15.81
C GLY A 33 -8.97 -7.95 -15.01
N THR A 34 -10.29 -8.09 -15.01
CA THR A 34 -11.20 -7.22 -14.23
C THR A 34 -10.93 -7.33 -12.73
N TYR A 35 -10.70 -8.55 -12.22
CA TYR A 35 -10.41 -8.78 -10.81
C TYR A 35 -9.09 -8.13 -10.36
N ARG A 36 -8.01 -8.26 -11.15
CA ARG A 36 -6.72 -7.60 -10.88
C ARG A 36 -6.83 -6.09 -10.85
N ARG A 37 -7.50 -5.49 -11.85
CA ARG A 37 -7.73 -4.05 -11.89
C ARG A 37 -8.53 -3.54 -10.68
N SER A 38 -9.51 -4.32 -10.23
CA SER A 38 -10.28 -4.01 -9.03
C SER A 38 -9.43 -4.06 -7.76
N GLN A 39 -8.52 -5.03 -7.63
CA GLN A 39 -7.60 -5.12 -6.49
C GLN A 39 -6.63 -3.95 -6.44
N LEU A 40 -6.02 -3.61 -7.58
CA LEU A 40 -5.11 -2.48 -7.70
C LEU A 40 -5.78 -1.15 -7.33
N THR A 41 -7.00 -0.93 -7.84
CA THR A 41 -7.81 0.25 -7.50
C THR A 41 -8.17 0.27 -6.01
N ALA A 42 -8.48 -0.88 -5.42
CA ALA A 42 -8.77 -0.98 -3.99
C ALA A 42 -7.56 -0.62 -3.13
N ALA A 43 -6.36 -1.08 -3.50
CA ALA A 43 -5.13 -0.75 -2.79
C ALA A 43 -4.76 0.74 -2.90
N ALA A 44 -4.90 1.34 -4.09
CA ALA A 44 -4.69 2.78 -4.26
C ALA A 44 -5.68 3.61 -3.40
N ARG A 45 -6.94 3.18 -3.31
CA ARG A 45 -7.94 3.82 -2.42
C ARG A 45 -7.62 3.62 -0.94
N GLU A 46 -7.10 2.46 -0.56
CA GLU A 46 -6.64 2.19 0.80
C GLU A 46 -5.49 3.14 1.18
N LEU A 47 -4.52 3.35 0.29
CA LEU A 47 -3.44 4.33 0.48
C LEU A 47 -3.99 5.75 0.61
N VAL A 48 -4.90 6.20 -0.25
CA VAL A 48 -5.54 7.52 -0.11
C VAL A 48 -6.26 7.65 1.23
N GLY A 49 -6.94 6.59 1.67
CA GLY A 49 -7.58 6.53 2.99
C GLY A 49 -6.59 6.66 4.15
N LEU A 50 -5.46 5.96 4.06
CA LEU A 50 -4.34 6.04 5.01
C LEU A 50 -3.74 7.45 5.07
N MET A 51 -3.44 8.05 3.92
CA MET A 51 -2.92 9.41 3.81
C MET A 51 -3.87 10.43 4.45
N ARG A 52 -5.16 10.32 4.15
CA ARG A 52 -6.19 11.17 4.76
C ARG A 52 -6.29 10.97 6.28
N TYR A 53 -6.16 9.74 6.74
CA TYR A 53 -6.15 9.44 8.17
C TYR A 53 -4.94 10.07 8.88
N ALA A 54 -3.73 9.90 8.33
CA ALA A 54 -2.52 10.49 8.88
C ALA A 54 -2.59 12.03 8.91
N ARG A 55 -3.07 12.65 7.83
CA ARG A 55 -3.33 14.09 7.77
C ARG A 55 -4.27 14.55 8.87
N ASN A 56 -5.41 13.87 9.01
CA ASN A 56 -6.39 14.22 10.04
C ASN A 56 -5.82 14.02 11.45
N ALA A 57 -5.02 12.96 11.67
CA ALA A 57 -4.36 12.73 12.95
C ALA A 57 -3.37 13.85 13.27
N ALA A 58 -2.59 14.32 12.30
CA ALA A 58 -1.65 15.43 12.49
C ALA A 58 -2.37 16.74 12.85
N VAL A 59 -3.43 17.07 12.12
CA VAL A 59 -4.24 18.28 12.36
C VAL A 59 -4.94 18.22 13.72
N LEU A 60 -5.61 17.10 14.04
CA LEU A 60 -6.39 16.96 15.27
C LEU A 60 -5.53 16.92 16.54
N ARG A 61 -4.30 16.42 16.42
CA ARG A 61 -3.35 16.33 17.54
C ARG A 61 -2.42 17.54 17.61
N GLU A 62 -2.49 18.44 16.63
CA GLU A 62 -1.60 19.60 16.49
C GLU A 62 -0.10 19.23 16.53
N LEU A 63 0.23 18.03 16.03
CA LEU A 63 1.57 17.45 16.07
C LEU A 63 1.87 16.76 14.73
N PRO A 64 3.11 16.80 14.21
CA PRO A 64 3.42 16.07 12.99
C PRO A 64 3.22 14.56 13.15
N VAL A 65 2.77 13.89 12.10
CA VAL A 65 2.60 12.43 12.05
C VAL A 65 3.32 11.91 10.82
N GLN A 66 4.20 10.93 10.99
CA GLN A 66 4.85 10.24 9.89
C GLN A 66 4.21 8.89 9.61
N ILE A 67 4.27 8.49 8.34
CA ILE A 67 4.00 7.14 7.89
C ILE A 67 5.33 6.57 7.40
N VAL A 68 5.82 5.53 8.08
CA VAL A 68 7.05 4.82 7.71
C VAL A 68 6.66 3.58 6.90
N PHE A 69 7.34 3.37 5.78
CA PHE A 69 7.05 2.28 4.85
C PHE A 69 8.19 1.27 4.83
N ASP A 70 7.85 0.02 5.14
CA ASP A 70 8.68 -1.13 4.91
C ASP A 70 8.26 -1.73 3.57
N LEU A 71 8.98 -1.34 2.51
CA LEU A 71 8.67 -1.77 1.15
C LEU A 71 9.02 -3.24 0.92
N GLU A 72 9.95 -3.82 1.66
CA GLU A 72 10.29 -5.25 1.52
C GLU A 72 9.17 -6.13 2.09
N GLU A 73 8.73 -5.84 3.32
CA GLU A 73 7.68 -6.62 3.97
C GLU A 73 6.25 -6.15 3.65
N GLN A 74 6.12 -5.10 2.83
CA GLN A 74 4.86 -4.49 2.40
C GLN A 74 4.01 -4.02 3.59
N ARG A 75 4.67 -3.40 4.56
CA ARG A 75 4.07 -2.89 5.80
C ARG A 75 4.24 -1.39 5.92
N TYR A 76 3.39 -0.78 6.72
CA TYR A 76 3.52 0.61 7.11
C TYR A 76 3.19 0.78 8.59
N GLN A 77 3.71 1.84 9.18
CA GLN A 77 3.42 2.23 10.56
C GLN A 77 3.18 3.73 10.62
N LEU A 78 2.17 4.16 11.37
CA LEU A 78 1.96 5.58 11.68
C LEU A 78 2.57 5.92 13.03
N ILE A 79 3.43 6.93 13.06
CA ILE A 79 4.15 7.34 14.25
C ILE A 79 3.93 8.84 14.42
N PRO A 80 3.31 9.31 15.52
CA PRO A 80 3.33 10.72 15.86
C PRO A 80 4.77 11.17 16.18
N LEU A 81 5.20 12.32 15.65
CA LEU A 81 6.46 12.95 16.03
C LEU A 81 6.17 13.87 17.23
N ASP A 82 6.11 13.28 18.42
CA ASP A 82 6.11 14.04 19.65
C ASP A 82 7.57 14.20 20.13
N GLU A 83 8.15 15.37 19.90
CA GLU A 83 9.50 15.71 20.37
C GLU A 83 9.68 15.49 21.88
N ASN A 84 8.58 15.60 22.66
CA ASN A 84 8.64 15.39 24.11
C ASN A 84 8.75 13.90 24.46
N GLN A 85 8.10 13.00 23.70
CA GLN A 85 8.24 11.55 23.89
C GLN A 85 9.62 11.07 23.46
N GLU A 86 10.16 11.53 22.34
CA GLU A 86 11.51 11.16 21.89
C GLU A 86 12.57 11.55 22.92
N ARG A 87 12.51 12.79 23.46
CA ARG A 87 13.42 13.24 24.52
C ARG A 87 13.27 12.45 25.83
N ALA A 88 12.07 11.98 26.16
CA ALA A 88 11.82 11.16 27.35
C ALA A 88 12.31 9.71 27.19
N GLU A 89 12.11 9.13 26.01
CA GLU A 89 12.61 7.81 25.64
C GLU A 89 14.14 7.78 25.53
N GLU A 90 14.77 8.83 25.01
CA GLU A 90 16.23 8.95 24.99
C GLU A 90 16.83 9.03 26.41
N ARG A 91 16.20 9.82 27.29
CA ARG A 91 16.61 9.92 28.71
C ARG A 91 16.48 8.59 29.44
N THR A 92 15.45 7.80 29.11
CA THR A 92 15.19 6.48 29.72
C THR A 92 16.06 5.38 29.07
N GLY A 93 16.27 5.46 27.76
CA GLY A 93 17.08 4.55 26.95
C GLY A 93 18.57 4.67 27.25
N ARG A 94 19.08 5.84 27.63
CA ARG A 94 20.46 6.01 28.13
C ARG A 94 20.74 5.21 29.40
N ARG A 95 19.70 4.92 30.19
CA ARG A 95 19.77 4.06 31.39
C ARG A 95 19.64 2.57 31.06
N ARG A 96 18.90 2.22 30.00
CA ARG A 96 18.75 0.84 29.49
C ARG A 96 19.90 0.37 28.61
N ARG A 97 20.60 1.21 27.85
CA ARG A 97 21.73 0.81 26.97
C ARG A 97 22.92 0.11 27.66
N ARG A 98 22.93 -0.02 29.00
CA ARG A 98 23.92 -0.84 29.71
C ARG A 98 23.52 -2.31 29.84
N SER A 99 22.31 -2.69 29.46
CA SER A 99 21.81 -4.06 29.58
C SER A 99 20.80 -4.28 28.47
N GLU A 100 20.98 -5.34 27.68
CA GLU A 100 20.09 -5.78 26.57
C GLU A 100 20.57 -5.33 25.18
N GLU A 101 21.71 -5.88 24.75
CA GLU A 101 21.87 -6.32 23.37
C GLU A 101 21.00 -7.59 23.20
N GLY A 102 20.03 -7.52 22.29
CA GLY A 102 19.28 -8.69 21.82
C GLY A 102 17.90 -8.89 22.45
N GLU A 103 16.92 -8.09 22.03
CA GLU A 103 15.58 -8.60 21.68
C GLU A 103 14.74 -7.47 21.08
N THR A 104 14.43 -7.59 19.79
CA THR A 104 13.51 -6.70 19.07
C THR A 104 12.10 -6.92 19.61
N ARG A 105 11.77 -6.27 20.72
CA ARG A 105 10.43 -6.31 21.30
C ARG A 105 9.60 -5.19 20.67
N PHE A 106 8.91 -5.54 19.60
CA PHE A 106 7.76 -4.77 19.11
C PHE A 106 6.71 -4.74 20.23
N THR A 107 6.67 -3.63 20.97
CA THR A 107 5.62 -3.38 21.95
C THR A 107 4.43 -2.80 21.20
N THR A 108 3.48 -3.68 20.88
CA THR A 108 2.10 -3.30 20.61
C THR A 108 1.53 -2.70 21.88
N ASP A 109 1.39 -1.38 21.88
CA ASP A 109 0.43 -0.71 22.75
C ASP A 109 -0.26 0.42 21.98
N THR A 110 -1.45 0.75 22.45
CA THR A 110 -2.64 0.81 21.61
C THR A 110 -2.83 2.16 20.89
N ASP A 111 -3.44 2.07 19.70
CA ASP A 111 -4.32 3.06 19.04
C ASP A 111 -3.80 4.02 17.96
N THR A 112 -2.53 4.00 17.56
CA THR A 112 -2.12 4.61 16.26
C THR A 112 -0.88 3.97 15.63
N GLY A 113 -0.02 3.32 16.43
CA GLY A 113 1.32 2.88 16.01
C GLY A 113 1.48 1.39 15.71
N GLY A 114 0.42 0.63 15.45
CA GLY A 114 0.57 -0.77 15.06
C GLY A 114 1.12 -0.91 13.64
N VAL A 115 2.10 -1.80 13.43
CA VAL A 115 2.55 -2.18 12.09
C VAL A 115 1.37 -2.82 11.35
N ARG A 116 1.00 -2.24 10.20
CA ARG A 116 -0.11 -2.70 9.36
C ARG A 116 0.40 -3.14 8.00
N ARG A 117 -0.25 -4.13 7.40
CA ARG A 117 0.06 -4.63 6.06
C ARG A 117 -0.95 -4.09 5.05
N LEU A 118 -0.47 -3.74 3.86
CA LEU A 118 -1.35 -3.41 2.73
C LEU A 118 -1.95 -4.70 2.16
N ALA A 119 -3.27 -4.79 2.13
CA ALA A 119 -3.93 -6.07 1.94
C ALA A 119 -4.03 -6.55 0.47
N LYS A 120 -3.90 -5.65 -0.51
CA LYS A 120 -4.43 -5.91 -1.87
C LYS A 120 -3.51 -5.58 -3.05
N ALA A 121 -2.37 -4.92 -2.83
CA ALA A 121 -1.40 -4.68 -3.90
C ALA A 121 -0.01 -4.42 -3.35
N ARG A 122 0.99 -4.48 -4.24
CA ARG A 122 2.39 -4.28 -3.91
C ARG A 122 2.80 -2.84 -4.21
N ILE A 123 3.38 -2.16 -3.22
CA ILE A 123 4.14 -0.92 -3.45
C ILE A 123 5.47 -1.32 -4.07
N THR A 124 5.73 -0.83 -5.28
CA THR A 124 6.96 -1.11 -6.03
C THR A 124 7.97 0.03 -5.94
N ALA A 125 7.51 1.26 -5.71
CA ALA A 125 8.39 2.39 -5.48
C ALA A 125 7.71 3.42 -4.58
N LEU A 126 8.52 4.11 -3.78
CA LEU A 126 8.12 5.28 -3.02
C LEU A 126 9.14 6.40 -3.28
N TYR A 127 8.64 7.51 -3.77
CA TYR A 127 9.35 8.76 -3.94
C TYR A 127 8.93 9.70 -2.82
N THR A 128 9.87 10.27 -2.08
CA THR A 128 9.56 11.20 -0.99
C THR A 128 10.66 12.22 -0.81
N ASP A 129 10.27 13.46 -0.55
CA ASP A 129 11.20 14.53 -0.15
C ASP A 129 11.59 14.44 1.35
N ALA A 130 11.00 13.51 2.10
CA ALA A 130 11.31 13.35 3.50
C ALA A 130 12.65 12.63 3.63
N PRO A 131 13.50 13.01 4.61
CA PRO A 131 14.62 12.16 4.97
C PRO A 131 14.11 10.77 5.38
N PRO A 132 14.88 9.69 5.17
CA PRO A 132 14.54 8.38 5.73
C PRO A 132 14.52 8.42 7.27
N GLU A 133 13.70 7.55 7.88
CA GLU A 133 13.60 7.41 9.34
C GLU A 133 14.94 7.06 9.98
N GLU A 134 15.32 7.78 11.04
CA GLU A 134 16.70 7.77 11.54
C GLU A 134 17.15 6.42 12.12
N LYS A 135 16.24 5.62 12.67
CA LYS A 135 16.56 4.34 13.32
C LYS A 135 16.54 3.16 12.35
N THR A 136 15.67 3.22 11.36
CA THR A 136 15.33 2.11 10.45
C THR A 136 15.82 2.33 9.03
N ASP A 137 16.23 3.55 8.68
CA ASP A 137 16.58 3.99 7.32
C ASP A 137 15.45 3.74 6.29
N LEU A 138 14.22 3.62 6.77
CA LEU A 138 13.06 3.34 5.93
C LEU A 138 12.47 4.63 5.38
N PRO A 139 11.89 4.58 4.17
CA PRO A 139 11.21 5.71 3.59
C PRO A 139 10.00 6.13 4.41
N ARG A 140 9.76 7.45 4.46
CA ARG A 140 8.61 8.00 5.18
C ARG A 140 7.91 9.14 4.44
N ILE A 141 6.67 9.41 4.85
CA ILE A 141 5.90 10.61 4.47
C ILE A 141 5.49 11.29 5.76
N ILE A 142 5.72 12.61 5.87
CA ILE A 142 5.37 13.39 7.06
C ILE A 142 4.15 14.26 6.74
N TYR A 143 3.16 14.22 7.61
CA TYR A 143 2.05 15.16 7.67
C TYR A 143 2.27 16.14 8.82
N TYR A 144 2.03 17.42 8.57
CA TYR A 144 2.22 18.48 9.56
C TYR A 144 0.88 18.92 10.15
N ALA A 145 0.92 19.61 11.29
CA ALA A 145 -0.26 20.07 12.04
C ALA A 145 -1.14 21.05 11.23
N ASP A 146 -0.56 21.78 10.27
CA ASP A 146 -1.29 22.69 9.36
C ASP A 146 -2.00 21.93 8.22
N GLY A 147 -1.87 20.60 8.16
CA GLY A 147 -2.46 19.74 7.15
C GLY A 147 -1.67 19.68 5.83
N SER A 148 -0.50 20.30 5.77
CA SER A 148 0.47 20.09 4.69
C SER A 148 1.17 18.74 4.84
N ALA A 149 1.88 18.33 3.80
CA ALA A 149 2.64 17.09 3.80
C ALA A 149 3.98 17.26 3.09
N THR A 150 4.90 16.35 3.36
CA THR A 150 6.02 16.14 2.45
C THR A 150 5.49 15.59 1.12
N PRO A 151 5.81 16.19 -0.03
CA PRO A 151 5.39 15.65 -1.31
C PRO A 151 6.04 14.29 -1.55
N ALA A 152 5.23 13.40 -2.11
CA ALA A 152 5.61 12.02 -2.30
C ALA A 152 4.77 11.38 -3.42
N THR A 153 5.32 10.35 -4.06
CA THR A 153 4.61 9.53 -5.04
C THR A 153 4.79 8.06 -4.68
N ILE A 154 3.67 7.35 -4.52
CA ILE A 154 3.65 5.92 -4.22
C ILE A 154 3.23 5.16 -5.46
N VAL A 155 4.09 4.30 -5.99
CA VAL A 155 3.76 3.46 -7.14
C VAL A 155 3.28 2.10 -6.66
N VAL A 156 2.11 1.69 -7.14
CA VAL A 156 1.47 0.43 -6.83
C VAL A 156 1.27 -0.35 -8.12
N GLN A 157 1.65 -1.63 -8.12
CA GLN A 157 1.60 -2.44 -9.33
C GLN A 157 1.09 -3.86 -9.05
N ASP A 158 0.27 -4.38 -9.96
CA ASP A 158 -0.23 -5.77 -9.97
C ASP A 158 0.15 -6.46 -11.29
N GLY A 159 1.45 -6.74 -11.44
CA GLY A 159 2.06 -7.24 -12.68
C GLY A 159 2.44 -6.15 -13.69
N PRO A 160 3.12 -6.50 -14.79
CA PRO A 160 3.81 -5.54 -15.67
C PRO A 160 2.89 -4.45 -16.26
N ASP A 161 1.67 -4.81 -16.68
CA ASP A 161 0.79 -3.87 -17.41
C ASP A 161 -0.18 -3.08 -16.52
N HIS A 162 -0.21 -3.34 -15.21
CA HIS A 162 -1.21 -2.76 -14.31
C HIS A 162 -0.53 -2.00 -13.18
N ALA A 163 -0.25 -0.72 -13.43
CA ALA A 163 0.29 0.22 -12.46
C ALA A 163 -0.69 1.37 -12.20
N LEU A 164 -0.73 1.83 -10.96
CA LEU A 164 -1.31 3.10 -10.53
C LEU A 164 -0.26 3.80 -9.67
N HIS A 165 -0.33 5.12 -9.59
CA HIS A 165 0.45 5.85 -8.61
C HIS A 165 -0.43 6.80 -7.81
N VAL A 166 0.00 7.06 -6.57
CA VAL A 166 -0.68 7.97 -5.65
C VAL A 166 0.26 9.14 -5.39
N VAL A 167 -0.17 10.33 -5.79
CA VAL A 167 0.59 11.59 -5.61
C VAL A 167 0.09 12.30 -4.37
N ILE A 168 1.01 12.74 -3.51
CA ILE A 168 0.75 13.55 -2.32
C ILE A 168 1.24 14.97 -2.59
N TYR A 169 0.33 15.95 -2.53
CA TYR A 169 0.66 17.35 -2.76
C TYR A 169 1.12 18.06 -1.49
N ARG A 170 2.23 18.81 -1.59
CA ARG A 170 2.87 19.49 -0.45
C ARG A 170 1.92 20.36 0.36
N THR A 171 1.29 21.33 -0.29
CA THR A 171 0.54 22.40 0.38
C THR A 171 -0.80 21.95 0.95
N THR A 172 -1.49 21.06 0.25
CA THR A 172 -2.82 20.59 0.67
C THR A 172 -2.77 19.33 1.51
N GLY A 173 -1.67 18.58 1.44
CA GLY A 173 -1.55 17.22 1.97
C GLY A 173 -2.48 16.20 1.30
N MET A 174 -3.15 16.59 0.21
CA MET A 174 -4.10 15.70 -0.47
C MET A 174 -3.37 14.62 -1.25
N ALA A 175 -3.92 13.40 -1.19
CA ALA A 175 -3.49 12.27 -1.99
C ALA A 175 -4.45 12.05 -3.15
N LYS A 176 -3.93 11.88 -4.37
CA LYS A 176 -4.70 11.63 -5.59
C LYS A 176 -4.16 10.41 -6.32
N VAL A 177 -5.05 9.59 -6.87
CA VAL A 177 -4.69 8.41 -7.67
C VAL A 177 -4.64 8.79 -9.14
N GLU A 178 -3.57 8.40 -9.81
CA GLU A 178 -3.37 8.57 -11.24
C GLU A 178 -3.01 7.23 -11.91
N PRO A 179 -3.44 7.00 -13.16
CA PRO A 179 -3.18 5.74 -13.86
C PRO A 179 -1.73 5.64 -14.32
N GLY A 180 -1.21 4.41 -14.38
CA GLY A 180 0.12 4.13 -14.90
C GLY A 180 1.25 4.37 -13.90
N VAL A 181 2.47 4.22 -14.40
CA VAL A 181 3.70 4.68 -13.74
C VAL A 181 3.86 6.17 -14.07
N PRO A 182 4.44 7.01 -13.20
CA PRO A 182 4.73 8.41 -13.52
C PRO A 182 5.48 8.53 -14.86
N GLU A 183 5.00 9.41 -15.76
CA GLU A 183 5.61 9.62 -17.08
C GLU A 183 7.00 10.26 -16.98
N GLU A 184 7.16 11.14 -15.98
CA GLU A 184 8.43 11.73 -15.59
C GLU A 184 8.76 11.20 -14.20
N GLU A 185 10.04 10.90 -13.94
CA GLU A 185 10.48 10.68 -12.56
C GLU A 185 10.13 11.95 -11.77
N PRO A 186 9.34 11.82 -10.69
CA PRO A 186 8.96 13.00 -9.92
C PRO A 186 10.23 13.71 -9.45
N GLU A 187 10.23 15.05 -9.44
CA GLU A 187 11.34 15.92 -9.04
C GLU A 187 11.70 15.82 -7.52
N THR A 188 11.59 14.63 -6.94
CA THR A 188 11.87 14.32 -5.54
C THR A 188 13.29 13.81 -5.37
N ARG A 189 13.94 14.19 -4.27
CA ARG A 189 15.37 13.91 -4.04
C ARG A 189 15.69 12.46 -3.63
N THR A 190 14.72 11.67 -3.18
CA THR A 190 15.00 10.31 -2.67
C THR A 190 13.98 9.30 -3.19
N LEU A 191 14.48 8.30 -3.92
CA LEU A 191 13.71 7.18 -4.48
C LEU A 191 14.05 5.90 -3.73
N PHE A 192 13.01 5.22 -3.25
CA PHE A 192 13.08 3.93 -2.59
C PHE A 192 12.35 2.88 -3.41
N TYR A 193 13.00 1.75 -3.64
CA TYR A 193 12.42 0.65 -4.39
C TYR A 193 11.87 -0.44 -3.47
N GLY A 194 10.77 -1.05 -3.91
CA GLY A 194 10.23 -2.27 -3.33
C GLY A 194 10.73 -3.53 -4.05
N PRO A 195 10.44 -4.72 -3.51
CA PRO A 195 10.97 -5.99 -3.99
C PRO A 195 10.49 -6.30 -5.42
N GLY A 196 11.46 -6.50 -6.31
CA GLY A 196 11.25 -6.81 -7.73
C GLY A 196 11.35 -5.61 -8.68
N TYR A 197 11.71 -4.43 -8.18
CA TYR A 197 12.13 -3.29 -9.00
C TYR A 197 13.49 -2.83 -8.47
N GLY A 198 14.54 -2.90 -9.29
CA GLY A 198 15.92 -2.68 -8.83
C GLY A 198 16.88 -3.81 -9.16
N LYS A 199 16.85 -4.30 -10.41
CA LYS A 199 17.98 -4.58 -11.30
C LYS A 199 17.47 -4.67 -12.73
#